data_AF-A0A1S2Z3X8-F1
#
_entry.id   AF-A0A1S2Z3X8-F1
#
_cell.length_a   1.000
_cell.length_b   1.000
_cell.length_c   1.000
_cell.angle_alpha   90.00
_cell.angle_beta   90.00
_cell.angle_gamma   90.00
#
_symmetry.space_group_name_H-M   'P 1'
#
loop_
_entity.id
_entity.type
_entity.pdbx_description
1 polymer ?
#
loop_
_entity_poly.entity_id
_entity_poly.type
_entity_poly.pdbx_seq_one_letter_code
_entity_poly.pdbx_strand_id
1 'polypeptide(L)'
;MMTSVKELVRPPSGRAVGIFKVDIDKRWCDCGEFQALHYPCSHVIAACSFIHHDYMMYVSSKYTLQCIFDVYKEEFPAIPLQSYWQEYNGTELCHNLAMRRDPKGRPQCTRIHTEMDQREKNTHPNRN
;
A
#
# COMPACT_ATOMS: atom_id res chain seq x y z
N MET A 1 19.65 -1.99 -21.70
CA MET A 1 19.20 -2.86 -22.81
C MET A 1 17.69 -2.98 -22.68
N MET A 2 16.95 -2.62 -23.73
CA MET A 2 15.49 -2.67 -23.70
C MET A 2 15.01 -4.07 -24.10
N THR A 3 14.30 -4.77 -23.20
CA THR A 3 13.72 -6.08 -23.45
C THR A 3 12.20 -6.02 -23.34
N SER A 4 11.51 -6.97 -23.97
CA SER A 4 10.07 -7.13 -23.87
C SER A 4 9.75 -8.45 -23.17
N VAL A 5 8.96 -8.39 -22.11
CA VAL A 5 8.56 -9.54 -21.30
C VAL A 5 7.07 -9.79 -21.51
N LYS A 6 6.72 -10.99 -21.94
CA LYS A 6 5.33 -11.41 -22.04
C LYS A 6 4.84 -11.92 -20.70
N GLU A 7 3.90 -11.22 -20.10
CA GLU A 7 3.19 -11.70 -18.92
C GLU A 7 2.18 -12.78 -19.36
N LEU A 8 2.06 -13.87 -18.60
CA LEU A 8 1.16 -14.99 -18.93
C LEU A 8 0.06 -15.18 -17.88
N VAL A 9 0.24 -14.62 -16.68
CA VAL A 9 -0.65 -14.77 -15.54
C VAL A 9 -1.06 -13.38 -15.08
N ARG A 10 -2.33 -13.22 -14.71
CA ARG A 10 -2.83 -11.94 -14.22
C ARG A 10 -2.16 -11.60 -12.88
N PRO A 11 -1.55 -10.41 -12.74
CA PRO A 11 -0.93 -10.03 -11.49
C PRO A 11 -1.99 -9.70 -10.42
N PRO A 12 -1.64 -9.83 -9.12
CA PRO A 12 -2.51 -9.43 -8.02
C PRO A 12 -2.97 -7.96 -8.08
N SER A 13 -2.20 -7.09 -8.74
CA SER A 13 -2.56 -5.69 -8.98
C SER A 13 -3.80 -5.52 -9.88
N GLY A 14 -4.34 -6.59 -10.46
CA GLY A 14 -5.54 -6.56 -11.29
C GLY A 14 -5.32 -6.03 -12.71
N ARG A 15 -4.10 -5.60 -13.03
CA ARG A 15 -3.67 -5.17 -14.36
C ARG A 15 -3.95 -6.25 -15.40
N ALA A 16 -4.26 -5.85 -16.62
CA ALA A 16 -4.39 -6.78 -17.74
C ALA A 16 -3.03 -7.40 -18.08
N VAL A 17 -3.08 -8.68 -18.49
CA VAL A 17 -1.93 -9.39 -19.03
C VAL A 17 -1.51 -8.73 -20.35
N GLY A 18 -0.21 -8.64 -20.60
CA GLY A 18 0.33 -7.94 -21.77
C GLY A 18 1.81 -8.19 -21.99
N ILE A 19 2.38 -7.44 -22.93
CA ILE A 19 3.82 -7.41 -23.17
C ILE A 19 4.35 -6.12 -22.55
N PHE A 20 5.34 -6.26 -21.69
CA PHE A 20 5.92 -5.19 -20.89
C PHE A 20 7.35 -4.92 -21.31
N LYS A 21 7.67 -3.66 -21.59
CA LYS A 21 9.01 -3.18 -21.88
C LYS A 21 9.79 -2.93 -20.58
N VAL A 22 11.01 -3.44 -20.53
CA VAL A 22 11.92 -3.29 -19.40
C VAL A 22 13.24 -2.72 -19.91
N ASP A 23 13.69 -1.63 -19.30
CA ASP A 23 15.05 -1.10 -19.47
C ASP A 23 15.78 -1.23 -18.15
N ILE A 24 16.55 -2.32 -18.01
CA ILE A 24 17.23 -2.69 -16.76
C ILE A 24 18.25 -1.62 -16.35
N ASP A 25 19.02 -1.10 -17.30
CA ASP A 25 20.06 -0.09 -17.04
C ASP A 25 19.47 1.23 -16.53
N LYS A 26 18.28 1.59 -17.04
CA LYS A 26 17.55 2.79 -16.61
C LYS A 26 16.62 2.54 -15.42
N ARG A 27 16.64 1.33 -14.85
CA ARG A 27 15.76 0.91 -13.76
C ARG A 27 14.27 1.20 -14.05
N TRP A 28 13.81 0.83 -15.24
CA TRP A 28 12.49 1.21 -15.75
C TRP A 28 11.69 0.01 -16.27
N CYS A 29 10.39 0.00 -15.99
CA CYS A 29 9.42 -0.93 -16.57
C CYS A 29 8.11 -0.22 -16.88
N ASP A 30 7.52 -0.45 -18.05
CA ASP A 30 6.22 0.14 -18.43
C ASP A 30 5.05 -0.26 -17.52
N CYS A 31 5.18 -1.32 -16.70
CA CYS A 31 4.18 -1.61 -15.67
C CYS A 31 4.14 -0.57 -14.53
N GLY A 32 5.18 0.26 -14.39
CA GLY A 32 5.28 1.34 -13.41
C GLY A 32 5.65 0.91 -11.98
N GLU A 33 5.48 -0.36 -11.62
CA GLU A 33 5.74 -0.87 -10.27
C GLU A 33 7.21 -0.71 -9.87
N PHE A 34 8.15 -0.92 -10.81
CA PHE A 34 9.58 -0.82 -10.51
C PHE A 34 9.96 0.61 -10.10
N GLN A 35 9.40 1.61 -10.78
CA GLN A 35 9.63 3.02 -10.50
C GLN A 35 8.94 3.44 -9.21
N ALA A 36 7.70 3.00 -8.99
CA ALA A 36 6.92 3.38 -7.81
C ALA A 36 7.48 2.79 -6.51
N LEU A 37 7.94 1.53 -6.56
CA LEU A 37 8.42 0.81 -5.38
C LEU A 37 9.95 0.91 -5.24
N HIS A 38 10.68 1.35 -6.26
CA HIS A 38 12.14 1.24 -6.32
C HIS A 38 12.67 -0.19 -6.06
N TYR A 39 11.84 -1.19 -6.41
CA TYR A 39 12.08 -2.61 -6.20
C TYR A 39 11.75 -3.38 -7.48
N PRO A 40 12.56 -4.36 -7.92
CA PRO A 40 12.31 -5.11 -9.15
C PRO A 40 10.93 -5.75 -9.16
N CYS A 41 10.11 -5.41 -10.16
CA CYS A 41 8.85 -6.09 -10.40
C CYS A 41 9.09 -7.47 -11.07
N SER A 42 8.04 -8.27 -11.22
CA SER A 42 8.12 -9.59 -11.87
C SER A 42 8.74 -9.54 -13.26
N HIS A 43 8.46 -8.50 -14.05
CA HIS A 43 9.03 -8.32 -15.39
C HIS A 43 10.53 -8.06 -15.34
N VAL A 44 10.99 -7.23 -14.41
CA VAL A 44 12.41 -6.94 -14.23
C VAL A 44 13.15 -8.20 -13.80
N ILE A 45 12.58 -8.97 -12.87
CA ILE A 45 13.15 -10.26 -12.44
C ILE A 45 13.26 -11.23 -13.62
N ALA A 46 12.22 -11.34 -14.44
CA ALA A 46 12.24 -12.18 -15.64
C ALA A 46 13.29 -11.71 -16.66
N ALA A 47 13.39 -10.40 -16.90
CA ALA A 47 14.38 -9.83 -17.80
C ALA A 47 15.82 -10.03 -17.29
N CYS A 48 16.07 -9.85 -15.98
CA CYS A 48 17.34 -10.14 -15.33
C CYS A 48 17.74 -11.62 -15.47
N SER A 49 16.80 -12.54 -15.25
CA SER A 49 17.03 -13.97 -15.45
C SER A 49 17.41 -14.31 -16.89
N PHE A 50 16.82 -13.61 -17.88
CA PHE A 50 17.13 -13.82 -19.29
C PHE A 50 18.54 -13.36 -19.65
N ILE A 51 19.03 -12.25 -19.06
CA ILE A 51 20.39 -11.73 -19.30
C ILE A 51 21.42 -12.23 -18.28
N HIS A 52 21.07 -13.21 -17.43
CA HIS A 52 21.92 -13.75 -16.37
C HIS A 52 22.47 -12.70 -15.38
N HIS A 53 21.69 -11.67 -15.08
CA HIS A 53 22.01 -10.72 -14.02
C HIS A 53 21.26 -11.06 -12.74
N ASP A 54 21.91 -10.86 -11.59
CA ASP A 54 21.23 -10.91 -10.30
C ASP A 54 20.27 -9.72 -10.16
N TYR A 55 18.99 -10.01 -9.94
CA TYR A 55 17.98 -8.96 -9.78
C TYR A 55 18.20 -8.13 -8.51
N MET A 56 18.90 -8.67 -7.50
CA MET A 56 19.18 -7.96 -6.25
C MET A 56 20.02 -6.70 -6.47
N MET A 57 20.83 -6.65 -7.54
CA MET A 57 21.60 -5.45 -7.92
C MET A 57 20.71 -4.23 -8.24
N TYR A 58 19.44 -4.48 -8.54
CA TYR A 58 18.47 -3.46 -8.93
C TYR A 58 17.50 -3.09 -7.80
N VAL A 59 17.61 -3.71 -6.63
CA VAL A 59 16.92 -3.27 -5.41
C VAL A 59 17.54 -1.94 -4.95
N SER A 60 16.69 -0.98 -4.58
CA SER A 60 17.15 0.31 -4.07
C SER A 60 17.82 0.18 -2.71
N SER A 61 18.84 1.01 -2.46
CA SER A 61 19.52 1.10 -1.16
C SER A 61 18.59 1.51 -0.02
N LYS A 62 17.41 2.06 -0.33
CA LYS A 62 16.34 2.36 0.63
C LYS A 62 15.84 1.14 1.40
N TYR A 63 16.04 -0.06 0.87
CA TYR A 63 15.69 -1.33 1.51
C TYR A 63 16.84 -1.96 2.33
N THR A 64 17.95 -1.24 2.52
CA THR A 64 19.05 -1.73 3.35
C THR A 64 18.77 -1.48 4.83
N LEU A 65 19.27 -2.38 5.70
CA LEU A 65 19.23 -2.18 7.15
C LEU A 65 19.91 -0.88 7.56
N GLN A 66 21.02 -0.51 6.90
CA GLN A 66 21.69 0.76 7.15
C GLN A 66 20.75 1.95 6.94
N CYS A 67 20.01 1.99 5.82
CA CYS A 67 19.05 3.07 5.58
C CYS A 67 17.93 3.09 6.63
N ILE A 68 17.47 1.92 7.09
CA ILE A 68 16.47 1.83 8.17
C ILE A 68 17.07 2.41 9.47
N PHE A 69 18.27 1.98 9.86
CA PHE A 69 18.94 2.51 11.04
C PHE A 69 19.12 4.02 10.95
N ASP A 70 19.56 4.55 9.81
CA ASP A 70 19.76 5.98 9.61
C ASP A 70 18.44 6.77 9.74
N VAL A 71 17.33 6.23 9.23
CA VAL A 71 15.99 6.84 9.35
C VAL A 71 15.49 6.86 10.80
N TYR A 72 15.77 5.80 11.57
CA TYR A 72 15.34 5.67 12.97
C TYR A 72 16.43 6.02 14.00
N LYS A 73 17.55 6.60 13.54
CA LYS A 73 18.69 6.93 14.40
C LYS A 73 18.34 8.03 15.39
N GLU A 74 17.53 8.98 14.96
CA GLU A 74 17.13 10.11 15.78
C GLU A 74 16.11 9.67 16.83
N GLU A 75 16.41 10.00 18.08
CA GLU A 75 15.47 9.78 19.18
C GLU A 75 14.37 10.83 19.12
N PHE A 76 13.12 10.40 19.35
CA PHE A 76 12.05 11.35 19.57
C PHE A 76 12.35 12.11 20.87
N PRO A 77 12.37 13.45 20.85
CA PRO A 77 12.51 14.20 22.08
C PRO A 77 11.36 13.82 23.02
N ALA A 78 11.64 13.74 24.31
CA ALA A 78 10.62 13.50 25.31
C ALA A 78 9.51 14.55 25.15
N ILE A 79 8.25 14.11 25.08
CA ILE A 79 7.10 15.01 25.07
C ILE A 79 7.12 15.75 26.42
N PRO A 80 7.29 17.08 26.44
CA PRO A 80 7.35 17.81 27.71
C PRO A 80 6.00 17.72 28.42
N LEU A 81 6.00 17.92 29.75
CA LEU A 81 4.75 18.05 30.51
C LEU A 81 3.89 19.16 29.89
N GLN A 82 2.58 18.99 29.93
CA GLN A 82 1.61 19.90 29.33
C GLN A 82 1.80 21.36 29.79
N SER A 83 2.26 21.57 31.03
CA SER A 83 2.56 22.89 31.60
C SER A 83 3.69 23.65 30.90
N TYR A 84 4.56 22.96 30.16
CA TYR A 84 5.66 23.57 29.40
C TYR A 84 5.31 23.76 27.91
N TRP A 85 4.11 23.36 27.48
CA TRP A 85 3.71 23.57 26.10
C TRP A 85 3.50 25.06 25.86
N GLN A 86 4.04 25.56 24.75
CA GLN A 86 3.77 26.93 24.33
C GLN A 86 2.29 27.09 24.01
N GLU A 87 1.74 28.29 24.25
CA GLU A 87 0.40 28.61 23.78
C GLU A 87 0.35 28.46 22.26
N TYR A 88 -0.63 27.68 21.80
CA TYR A 88 -0.83 27.45 20.38
C TYR A 88 -1.35 28.74 19.74
N ASN A 89 -0.52 29.37 18.90
CA ASN A 89 -0.86 30.58 18.13
C ASN A 89 -1.13 30.26 16.65
N GLY A 90 -1.29 28.99 16.30
CA GLY A 90 -1.55 28.57 14.92
C GLY A 90 -3.02 28.71 14.51
N THR A 91 -3.30 28.50 13.23
CA THR A 91 -4.67 28.48 12.72
C THR A 91 -5.44 27.33 13.35
N GLU A 92 -6.55 27.62 14.03
CA GLU A 92 -7.47 26.57 14.45
C GLU A 92 -7.95 25.78 13.21
N LEU A 93 -7.51 24.52 13.13
CA LEU A 93 -7.99 23.57 12.13
C LEU A 93 -9.39 23.10 12.51
N CYS A 94 -10.37 23.97 12.28
CA CYS A 94 -11.77 23.61 12.38
C CYS A 94 -12.17 22.78 11.15
N HIS A 95 -12.97 21.74 11.39
CA HIS A 95 -13.56 20.99 10.28
C HIS A 95 -14.52 21.92 9.53
N ASN A 96 -14.54 21.85 8.20
CA ASN A 96 -15.47 22.63 7.40
C ASN A 96 -16.90 22.32 7.84
N LEU A 97 -17.60 23.33 8.40
CA LEU A 97 -18.96 23.18 8.91
C LEU A 97 -19.94 22.72 7.83
N ALA A 98 -19.73 23.10 6.57
CA ALA A 98 -20.56 22.67 5.44
C ALA A 98 -20.33 21.20 5.05
N MET A 99 -19.18 20.62 5.40
CA MET A 99 -18.86 19.20 5.17
C MET A 99 -19.09 18.34 6.42
N ARG A 100 -19.62 18.94 7.48
CA ARG A 100 -19.96 18.22 8.70
C ARG A 100 -21.14 17.30 8.40
N ARG A 101 -20.93 15.99 8.57
CA ARG A 101 -22.00 15.00 8.44
C ARG A 101 -23.03 15.18 9.56
N ASP A 102 -24.30 15.20 9.19
CA ASP A 102 -25.46 15.19 10.08
C ASP A 102 -26.41 14.05 9.62
N PRO A 103 -26.87 13.12 10.49
CA PRO A 103 -26.68 13.03 11.94
C PRO A 103 -25.25 12.72 12.38
N LYS A 104 -24.89 13.22 13.56
CA LYS A 104 -23.61 12.90 14.22
C LYS A 104 -23.55 11.40 14.54
N GLY A 105 -22.60 10.67 13.94
CA GLY A 105 -22.40 9.25 14.23
C GLY A 105 -21.89 8.43 13.05
N ARG A 106 -21.94 7.10 13.20
CA ARG A 106 -21.59 6.16 12.13
C ARG A 106 -22.58 6.35 10.97
N PRO A 107 -22.11 6.49 9.72
CA PRO A 107 -23.00 6.47 8.57
C PRO A 107 -23.89 5.24 8.61
N GLN A 108 -25.17 5.42 8.27
CA GLN A 108 -26.06 4.29 8.09
C GLN A 108 -25.43 3.32 7.11
N CYS A 109 -25.41 2.04 7.49
CA CYS A 109 -24.81 1.00 6.68
C CYS A 109 -25.64 0.86 5.41
N THR A 110 -25.10 1.26 4.26
CA THR A 110 -25.72 1.01 2.93
C THR A 110 -25.37 -0.39 2.41
N ARG A 111 -24.83 -1.26 3.27
CA ARG A 111 -24.42 -2.59 2.87
C ARG A 111 -25.65 -3.42 2.52
N ILE A 112 -25.70 -3.87 1.27
CA ILE A 112 -26.68 -4.85 0.81
C ILE A 112 -26.42 -6.13 1.59
N HIS A 113 -27.42 -6.59 2.35
CA HIS A 113 -27.37 -7.87 3.03
C HIS A 113 -27.35 -8.98 1.98
N THR A 114 -26.37 -9.88 2.07
CA THR A 114 -26.29 -11.08 1.23
C THR A 114 -26.63 -12.32 2.03
N GLU A 115 -26.75 -13.48 1.37
CA GLU A 115 -27.17 -14.74 1.98
C GLU A 115 -26.28 -15.17 3.16
N MET A 116 -25.00 -14.79 3.18
CA MET A 116 -24.10 -15.04 4.31
C MET A 116 -24.48 -14.30 5.61
N ASP A 117 -25.30 -13.26 5.53
CA ASP A 117 -25.77 -12.49 6.70
C ASP A 117 -27.06 -13.06 7.32
N GLN A 118 -27.70 -14.01 6.63
CA GLN A 118 -28.90 -14.66 7.14
C GLN A 118 -28.48 -15.66 8.22
N ARG A 119 -28.83 -15.39 9.48
CA ARG A 119 -28.73 -16.39 10.53
C ARG A 119 -29.76 -17.48 10.28
N GLU A 120 -29.33 -18.73 10.25
CA GLU A 120 -30.23 -19.87 10.20
C GLU A 120 -31.23 -19.79 11.36
N LYS A 121 -32.53 -19.93 11.05
CA LYS A 121 -33.55 -20.04 12.08
C LYS A 121 -33.40 -21.42 12.71
N ASN A 122 -32.89 -21.47 13.94
CA ASN A 122 -32.86 -22.67 14.75
C ASN A 122 -34.28 -23.23 14.89
N THR A 123 -34.64 -24.17 14.03
CA THR A 123 -35.89 -24.93 14.12
C THR A 123 -35.55 -26.20 14.90
N HIS A 124 -35.24 -26.05 16.18
CA HIS A 124 -35.23 -27.21 17.07
C HIS A 124 -36.67 -27.44 17.54
N PRO A 125 -37.29 -28.58 17.20
CA PRO A 125 -38.61 -28.90 17.74
C PRO A 125 -38.48 -29.05 19.26
N ASN A 126 -39.39 -28.38 19.98
CA ASN A 126 -39.45 -28.43 21.42
C ASN A 126 -39.67 -29.89 21.85
N ARG A 127 -38.73 -30.46 22.60
CA ARG A 127 -38.87 -31.78 23.20
C ARG A 127 -39.72 -31.63 24.45
N ASN A 128 -40.97 -32.11 24.38
CA ASN A 128 -41.79 -32.40 25.56
C ASN A 128 -41.11 -33.44 26.46
#